data_AF-A0A1G4FJ90-F1
#
_entry.id   AF-A0A1G4FJ90-F1
#
_cell.length_a   1.000
_cell.length_b   1.000
_cell.length_c   1.000
_cell.angle_alpha   90.00
_cell.angle_beta   90.00
_cell.angle_gamma   90.00
#
_symmetry.space_group_name_H-M   'P 1'
#
loop_
_entity.id
_entity.type
_entity.pdbx_description
1 polymer ?
#
loop_
_entity_poly.entity_id
_entity_poly.type
_entity_poly.pdbx_seq_one_letter_code
_entity_poly.pdbx_strand_id
1 'polypeptide(L)'
;MDSRYINFNYTEFLETIYSISMNNILYIHGDRRDKKAQLVLGHGHNTEEVFEEWYQSNKKRKEFQPMLRGRKGRFYRNDNPVYLGYFLEDESKGNWKSQMRYDAIDNTVGIIEGYYDDSAKKTEEVLARNQEYFKSLGNIKDIVVIGHSLSEVDYHYFKKIINRNEDRSKMKWHISWHSIDGLKKIIEFSSVMDIDDTNIEVFKV
;
A
#
# COMPACT_ATOMS: atom_id res chain seq x y z
N MET A 1 16.56 -16.43 -21.72
CA MET A 1 15.40 -16.54 -20.80
C MET A 1 14.68 -15.21 -20.87
N ASP A 2 13.40 -15.23 -21.24
CA ASP A 2 12.59 -14.01 -21.28
C ASP A 2 11.94 -13.86 -19.90
N SER A 3 12.27 -12.79 -19.19
CA SER A 3 11.77 -12.52 -17.82
C SER A 3 10.85 -11.31 -17.86
N ARG A 4 9.79 -11.36 -17.07
CA ARG A 4 8.80 -10.29 -16.92
C ARG A 4 8.86 -9.76 -15.49
N TYR A 5 8.74 -8.45 -15.32
CA TYR A 5 8.91 -7.80 -14.04
C TYR A 5 7.66 -7.02 -13.69
N ILE A 6 7.14 -7.22 -12.49
CA ILE A 6 6.06 -6.40 -11.93
C ILE A 6 6.65 -5.63 -10.76
N ASN A 7 6.60 -4.31 -10.83
CA ASN A 7 7.10 -3.43 -9.78
C ASN A 7 5.91 -2.89 -8.97
N PHE A 8 5.86 -3.31 -7.70
CA PHE A 8 4.91 -2.81 -6.70
C PHE A 8 5.42 -1.53 -6.03
N ASN A 9 6.70 -1.17 -6.21
CA ASN A 9 7.23 0.11 -5.77
C ASN A 9 7.03 1.19 -6.84
N TYR A 10 6.95 2.44 -6.39
CA TYR A 10 6.84 3.61 -7.25
C TYR A 10 8.20 4.08 -7.81
N THR A 11 9.30 3.40 -7.46
CA THR A 11 10.69 3.85 -7.70
C THR A 11 11.40 3.01 -8.76
N GLU A 12 12.44 3.60 -9.36
CA GLU A 12 13.17 3.12 -10.54
C GLU A 12 14.23 2.05 -10.22
N PHE A 13 14.06 1.31 -9.12
CA PHE A 13 15.06 0.37 -8.58
C PHE A 13 15.50 -0.69 -9.61
N LEU A 14 14.55 -1.25 -10.35
CA LEU A 14 14.82 -2.28 -11.37
C LEU A 14 15.63 -1.74 -12.56
N GLU A 15 15.36 -0.50 -12.97
CA GLU A 15 16.08 0.15 -14.06
C GLU A 15 17.48 0.60 -13.61
N THR A 16 17.55 1.26 -12.45
CA THR A 16 18.77 1.94 -12.00
C THR A 16 19.83 0.99 -11.47
N ILE A 17 19.44 -0.08 -10.76
CA ILE A 17 20.39 -1.01 -10.15
C ILE A 17 20.56 -2.27 -11.00
N TYR A 18 19.48 -2.79 -11.59
CA TYR A 18 19.53 -4.05 -12.35
C TYR A 18 19.60 -3.85 -13.86
N SER A 19 19.56 -2.59 -14.34
CA SER A 19 19.61 -2.27 -15.78
C SER A 19 18.52 -2.98 -16.61
N ILE A 20 17.37 -3.27 -15.99
CA ILE A 20 16.24 -3.89 -16.66
C ILE A 20 15.57 -2.84 -17.55
N SER A 21 15.32 -3.21 -18.81
CA SER A 21 14.60 -2.32 -19.74
C SER A 21 13.19 -2.03 -19.24
N MET A 22 12.80 -0.75 -19.25
CA MET A 22 11.48 -0.28 -18.85
C MET A 22 10.34 -1.00 -19.60
N ASN A 23 10.58 -1.42 -20.85
CA ASN A 23 9.61 -2.16 -21.66
C ASN A 23 9.26 -3.55 -21.08
N ASN A 24 10.09 -4.07 -20.18
CA ASN A 24 9.89 -5.36 -19.52
C ASN A 24 9.33 -5.21 -18.10
N ILE A 25 9.06 -3.98 -17.65
CA ILE A 25 8.61 -3.67 -16.29
C ILE A 25 7.17 -3.13 -16.34
N LEU A 26 6.26 -3.83 -15.67
CA LEU A 26 4.96 -3.30 -15.33
C LEU A 26 5.03 -2.56 -13.99
N TYR A 27 4.88 -1.24 -14.02
CA TYR A 27 4.63 -0.41 -12.84
C TYR A 27 3.16 -0.49 -12.46
N ILE A 28 2.78 -1.52 -11.69
CA ILE A 28 1.37 -1.87 -11.47
C ILE A 28 0.61 -0.76 -10.72
N HIS A 29 1.33 -0.04 -9.87
CA HIS A 29 0.84 1.08 -9.09
C HIS A 29 1.16 2.45 -9.67
N GLY A 30 1.66 2.50 -10.91
CA GLY A 30 2.10 3.73 -11.55
C GLY A 30 3.56 4.08 -11.25
N ASP A 31 4.06 5.04 -12.01
CA ASP A 31 5.46 5.47 -12.00
C ASP A 31 5.53 6.92 -11.51
N ARG A 32 6.34 7.16 -10.47
CA ARG A 32 6.53 8.50 -9.88
C ARG A 32 7.03 9.56 -10.88
N ARG A 33 7.63 9.16 -12.00
CA ARG A 33 8.11 10.06 -13.06
C ARG A 33 6.95 10.68 -13.82
N ASP A 34 5.83 9.97 -13.92
CA ASP A 34 4.62 10.49 -14.55
C ASP A 34 3.83 11.33 -13.53
N LYS A 35 4.16 12.61 -13.48
CA LYS A 35 3.49 13.59 -12.60
C LYS A 35 2.02 13.86 -12.98
N LYS A 36 1.56 13.36 -14.12
CA LYS A 36 0.16 13.52 -14.57
C LYS A 36 -0.67 12.27 -14.28
N ALA A 37 -0.04 11.11 -14.13
CA ALA A 37 -0.70 9.88 -13.73
C ALA A 37 -0.89 9.82 -12.20
N GLN A 38 -2.06 9.35 -11.77
CA GLN A 38 -2.30 9.05 -10.37
C GLN A 38 -1.58 7.74 -9.99
N LEU A 39 -0.83 7.76 -8.89
CA LEU A 39 -0.26 6.57 -8.28
C LEU A 39 -1.35 5.79 -7.54
N VAL A 40 -1.30 4.47 -7.62
CA VAL A 40 -2.24 3.59 -6.92
C VAL A 40 -1.61 3.14 -5.61
N LEU A 41 -2.15 3.60 -4.49
CA LEU A 41 -1.67 3.21 -3.17
C LEU A 41 -2.41 1.95 -2.71
N GLY A 42 -1.68 0.86 -2.47
CA GLY A 42 -2.25 -0.38 -1.94
C GLY A 42 -2.39 -0.32 -0.42
N HIS A 43 -3.61 -0.18 0.08
CA HIS A 43 -3.98 -0.34 1.50
C HIS A 43 -5.26 -1.18 1.57
N GLY A 44 -5.13 -2.49 1.55
CA GLY A 44 -6.23 -3.45 1.59
C GLY A 44 -6.64 -3.87 3.00
N HIS A 45 -6.56 -2.95 3.95
CA HIS A 45 -7.31 -3.08 5.18
C HIS A 45 -8.64 -2.33 5.04
N ASN A 46 -9.65 -2.70 5.83
CA ASN A 46 -10.82 -1.84 6.00
C ASN A 46 -10.32 -0.47 6.50
N THR A 47 -10.55 0.57 5.70
CA THR A 47 -10.05 1.92 5.93
C THR A 47 -10.58 2.49 7.24
N GLU A 48 -11.82 2.14 7.56
CA GLU A 48 -12.44 2.45 8.86
C GLU A 48 -11.70 1.77 10.01
N GLU A 49 -11.24 0.52 9.85
CA GLU A 49 -10.53 -0.22 10.91
C GLU A 49 -9.13 0.35 11.16
N VAL A 50 -8.38 0.66 10.09
CA VAL A 50 -7.05 1.29 10.21
C VAL A 50 -7.15 2.68 10.80
N PHE A 51 -8.14 3.46 10.35
CA PHE A 51 -8.40 4.77 10.90
C PHE A 51 -8.77 4.67 12.38
N GLU A 52 -9.66 3.75 12.75
CA GLU A 52 -10.10 3.56 14.13
C GLU A 52 -8.94 3.11 15.02
N GLU A 53 -8.12 2.15 14.60
CA GLU A 53 -6.93 1.72 15.33
C GLU A 53 -5.95 2.88 15.56
N TRP A 54 -5.69 3.66 14.51
CA TRP A 54 -4.86 4.86 14.58
C TRP A 54 -5.47 5.90 15.52
N TYR A 55 -6.76 6.18 15.40
CA TYR A 55 -7.47 7.15 16.22
C TYR A 55 -7.42 6.75 17.69
N GLN A 56 -7.75 5.50 18.02
CA GLN A 56 -7.73 4.99 19.39
C GLN A 56 -6.33 5.03 20.01
N SER A 57 -5.31 4.69 19.23
CA SER A 57 -3.91 4.71 19.66
C SER A 57 -3.39 6.13 19.90
N ASN A 58 -3.95 7.13 19.19
CA ASN A 58 -3.45 8.51 19.20
C ASN A 58 -4.32 9.49 19.99
N LYS A 59 -5.61 9.25 20.23
CA LYS A 59 -6.56 10.21 20.83
C LYS A 59 -6.17 10.73 22.22
N LYS A 60 -5.33 10.00 22.95
CA LYS A 60 -4.83 10.38 24.28
C LYS A 60 -3.49 11.11 24.25
N ARG A 61 -2.85 11.21 23.07
CA ARG A 61 -1.57 11.90 22.91
C ARG A 61 -1.74 13.38 23.19
N LYS A 62 -0.72 13.96 23.81
CA LYS A 62 -0.73 15.37 24.27
C LYS A 62 -0.95 16.33 23.11
N GLU A 63 -0.36 16.06 21.95
CA GLU A 63 -0.47 16.84 20.72
C GLU A 63 -1.85 16.84 20.07
N PHE A 64 -2.75 15.91 20.47
CA PHE A 64 -4.11 15.80 19.96
C PHE A 64 -5.17 16.14 21.02
N GLN A 65 -4.76 16.81 22.10
CA GLN A 65 -5.71 17.36 23.08
C GLN A 65 -6.16 18.76 22.66
N PRO A 66 -7.40 19.18 23.01
CA PRO A 66 -7.95 20.49 22.63
C PRO A 66 -7.15 21.68 23.18
N MET A 67 -6.49 21.49 24.33
CA MET A 67 -5.71 22.53 25.01
C MET A 67 -4.27 22.08 25.22
N LEU A 68 -3.33 22.85 24.69
CA LEU A 68 -1.89 22.59 24.78
C LEU A 68 -1.24 23.51 25.82
N ARG A 69 -0.31 22.94 26.60
CA ARG A 69 0.48 23.69 27.59
C ARG A 69 1.78 24.20 26.97
N GLY A 70 1.95 25.52 26.90
CA GLY A 70 3.14 26.19 26.40
C GLY A 70 4.29 26.29 27.42
N ARG A 71 5.45 26.79 26.98
CA ARG A 71 6.71 26.85 27.77
C ARG A 71 6.59 27.60 29.11
N LYS A 72 5.67 28.56 29.23
CA LYS A 72 5.43 29.34 30.45
C LYS A 72 4.19 28.90 31.25
N GLY A 73 3.70 27.67 31.03
CA GLY A 73 2.49 27.15 31.68
C GLY A 73 1.18 27.74 31.17
N ARG A 74 1.22 28.65 30.18
CA ARG A 74 0.03 29.16 29.50
C ARG A 74 -0.62 28.06 28.66
N PHE A 75 -1.94 28.02 28.67
CA PHE A 75 -2.72 27.13 27.81
C PHE A 75 -3.19 27.86 26.55
N TYR A 76 -3.24 27.15 25.43
CA TYR A 76 -3.79 27.64 24.17
C TYR A 76 -4.55 26.53 23.46
N ARG A 77 -5.55 26.94 22.65
CA ARG A 77 -6.32 26.00 21.82
C ARG A 77 -5.42 25.39 20.77
N ASN A 78 -5.55 24.09 20.58
CA ASN A 78 -4.76 23.33 19.62
C ASN A 78 -5.09 23.76 18.18
N ASP A 79 -4.05 24.12 17.43
CA ASP A 79 -4.12 24.49 16.03
C ASP A 79 -3.37 23.50 15.13
N ASN A 80 -2.98 22.33 15.62
CA ASN A 80 -2.35 21.27 14.83
C ASN A 80 -3.32 20.80 13.72
N PRO A 81 -2.93 20.84 12.43
CA PRO A 81 -3.79 20.41 11.32
C PRO A 81 -4.36 18.99 11.48
N VAL A 82 -3.58 18.06 12.03
CA VAL A 82 -4.02 16.68 12.26
C VAL A 82 -5.04 16.60 13.38
N TYR A 83 -4.86 17.39 14.45
CA TYR A 83 -5.88 17.51 15.51
C TYR A 83 -7.18 18.08 14.95
N LEU A 84 -7.07 19.19 14.22
CA LEU A 84 -8.21 19.89 13.65
C LEU A 84 -8.97 19.05 12.62
N GLY A 85 -8.26 18.25 11.82
CA GLY A 85 -8.86 17.39 10.81
C GLY A 85 -9.47 16.09 11.34
N TYR A 86 -8.86 15.46 12.36
CA TYR A 86 -9.24 14.09 12.75
C TYR A 86 -9.66 13.90 14.21
N PHE A 87 -9.38 14.86 15.11
CA PHE A 87 -9.62 14.73 16.56
C PHE A 87 -10.51 15.83 17.15
N LEU A 88 -10.89 16.83 16.35
CA LEU A 88 -11.78 17.89 16.77
C LEU A 88 -13.23 17.45 16.56
N GLU A 89 -13.93 17.15 17.65
CA GLU A 89 -15.34 16.70 17.59
C GLU A 89 -16.33 17.81 17.19
N ASP A 90 -15.98 19.07 17.48
CA ASP A 90 -16.85 20.24 17.26
C ASP A 90 -16.07 21.31 16.50
N GLU A 91 -16.29 21.39 15.19
CA GLU A 91 -15.60 22.31 14.29
C GLU A 91 -15.75 23.77 14.71
N SER A 92 -16.84 24.14 15.39
CA SER A 92 -17.06 25.51 15.87
C SER A 92 -16.03 25.95 16.92
N LYS A 93 -15.36 24.99 17.57
CA LYS A 93 -14.34 25.22 18.59
C LYS A 93 -12.92 25.24 18.05
N GLY A 94 -12.73 24.88 16.78
CA GLY A 94 -11.42 24.76 16.14
C GLY A 94 -10.64 26.06 16.08
N ASN A 95 -9.32 25.98 16.32
CA ASN A 95 -8.40 27.09 16.18
C ASN A 95 -7.90 27.19 14.72
N TRP A 96 -8.83 27.45 13.80
CA TRP A 96 -8.58 27.40 12.36
C TRP A 96 -7.62 28.48 11.86
N LYS A 97 -7.50 29.61 12.57
CA LYS A 97 -6.75 30.83 12.19
C LYS A 97 -7.30 31.59 10.99
N SER A 98 -7.78 30.92 9.96
CA SER A 98 -8.39 31.53 8.77
C SER A 98 -9.27 30.52 8.01
N GLN A 99 -10.18 31.03 7.17
CA GLN A 99 -11.01 30.20 6.29
C GLN A 99 -10.16 29.35 5.33
N MET A 100 -9.16 29.95 4.68
CA MET A 100 -8.23 29.24 3.78
C MET A 100 -7.56 28.05 4.47
N ARG A 101 -7.28 28.13 5.78
CA ARG A 101 -6.65 27.04 6.53
C ARG A 101 -7.65 25.94 6.88
N TYR A 102 -8.90 26.30 7.16
CA TYR A 102 -9.99 25.33 7.27
C TYR A 102 -10.15 24.59 5.93
N ASP A 103 -10.36 25.33 4.83
CA ASP A 103 -10.58 24.75 3.50
C ASP A 103 -9.42 23.83 3.08
N ALA A 104 -8.17 24.21 3.37
CA ALA A 104 -7.01 23.39 3.06
C ALA A 104 -6.95 22.10 3.90
N ILE A 105 -7.30 22.16 5.18
CA ILE A 105 -7.34 20.97 6.05
C ILE A 105 -8.46 20.05 5.61
N ASP A 106 -9.68 20.58 5.43
CA ASP A 106 -10.87 19.84 5.03
C ASP A 106 -10.66 19.14 3.67
N ASN A 107 -10.20 19.88 2.65
CA ASN A 107 -9.85 19.27 1.36
C ASN A 107 -8.76 18.20 1.50
N THR A 108 -7.74 18.43 2.34
CA THR A 108 -6.67 17.44 2.54
C THR A 108 -7.19 16.18 3.23
N VAL A 109 -8.08 16.30 4.21
CA VAL A 109 -8.75 15.17 4.87
C VAL A 109 -9.58 14.39 3.85
N GLY A 110 -10.48 15.05 3.11
CA GLY A 110 -11.29 14.38 2.10
C GLY A 110 -10.47 13.73 0.98
N ILE A 111 -9.36 14.34 0.58
CA ILE A 111 -8.39 13.74 -0.35
C ILE A 111 -7.81 12.46 0.25
N ILE A 112 -7.30 12.51 1.48
CA ILE A 112 -6.67 11.37 2.15
C ILE A 112 -7.68 10.23 2.39
N GLU A 113 -8.87 10.55 2.90
CA GLU A 113 -9.96 9.58 3.14
C GLU A 113 -10.45 8.96 1.83
N GLY A 114 -10.71 9.77 0.80
CA GLY A 114 -11.05 9.25 -0.53
C GLY A 114 -9.93 8.39 -1.14
N TYR A 115 -8.66 8.75 -0.91
CA TYR A 115 -7.54 7.90 -1.32
C TYR A 115 -7.56 6.53 -0.63
N TYR A 116 -7.92 6.49 0.64
CA TYR A 116 -8.05 5.26 1.42
C TYR A 116 -9.25 4.44 0.93
N ASP A 117 -10.45 5.01 0.87
CA ASP A 117 -11.69 4.29 0.53
C ASP A 117 -11.68 3.66 -0.87
N ASP A 118 -10.91 4.24 -1.78
CA ASP A 118 -10.79 3.74 -3.14
C ASP A 118 -9.70 2.68 -3.32
N SER A 119 -8.87 2.37 -2.31
CA SER A 119 -7.70 1.48 -2.47
C SER A 119 -8.09 0.07 -2.98
N ALA A 120 -9.18 -0.50 -2.46
CA ALA A 120 -9.70 -1.81 -2.88
C ALA A 120 -10.38 -1.75 -4.26
N LYS A 121 -11.16 -0.68 -4.52
CA LYS A 121 -11.78 -0.45 -5.84
C LYS A 121 -10.75 -0.25 -6.94
N LYS A 122 -9.63 0.40 -6.61
CA LYS A 122 -8.50 0.63 -7.52
C LYS A 122 -7.80 -0.66 -7.95
N THR A 123 -7.79 -1.72 -7.13
CA THR A 123 -7.15 -2.99 -7.53
C THR A 123 -7.83 -3.64 -8.75
N GLU A 124 -9.16 -3.68 -8.78
CA GLU A 124 -9.90 -4.20 -9.94
C GLU A 124 -9.70 -3.33 -11.19
N GLU A 125 -9.71 -2.01 -11.03
CA GLU A 125 -9.41 -1.07 -12.13
C GLU A 125 -7.98 -1.23 -12.67
N VAL A 126 -7.00 -1.45 -11.78
CA VAL A 126 -5.61 -1.72 -12.16
C VAL A 126 -5.49 -3.03 -12.92
N LEU A 127 -6.18 -4.09 -12.48
CA LEU A 127 -6.22 -5.36 -13.19
C LEU A 127 -6.87 -5.21 -14.57
N ALA A 128 -7.95 -4.44 -14.68
CA ALA A 128 -8.62 -4.16 -15.95
C ALA A 128 -7.72 -3.37 -16.91
N ARG A 129 -7.07 -2.31 -16.43
CA ARG A 129 -6.13 -1.49 -17.24
C ARG A 129 -4.94 -2.30 -17.75
N ASN A 130 -4.48 -3.29 -16.98
CA ASN A 130 -3.31 -4.11 -17.30
C ASN A 130 -3.68 -5.51 -17.80
N GLN A 131 -4.93 -5.72 -18.24
CA GLN A 131 -5.44 -7.04 -18.58
C GLN A 131 -4.60 -7.77 -19.63
N GLU A 132 -4.12 -7.06 -20.66
CA GLU A 132 -3.29 -7.65 -21.71
C GLU A 132 -1.93 -8.14 -21.18
N TYR A 133 -1.33 -7.39 -20.24
CA TYR A 133 -0.11 -7.82 -19.57
C TYR A 133 -0.35 -9.11 -18.79
N PHE A 134 -1.40 -9.17 -17.95
CA PHE A 134 -1.73 -10.38 -17.20
C PHE A 134 -2.11 -11.56 -18.10
N LYS A 135 -2.77 -11.33 -19.25
CA LYS A 135 -3.03 -12.38 -20.25
C LYS A 135 -1.73 -12.96 -20.82
N SER A 136 -0.66 -12.19 -20.88
CA SER A 136 0.65 -12.66 -21.35
C SER A 136 1.39 -13.58 -20.36
N LEU A 137 0.99 -13.59 -19.07
CA LEU A 137 1.66 -14.34 -17.99
C LEU A 137 1.24 -15.83 -17.92
N GLY A 138 1.24 -16.52 -19.06
CA GLY A 138 1.00 -17.97 -19.13
C GLY A 138 2.29 -18.79 -19.16
N ASN A 139 2.21 -20.05 -18.75
CA ASN A 139 3.32 -21.02 -18.73
C ASN A 139 4.54 -20.56 -17.90
N ILE A 140 4.29 -19.85 -16.80
CA ILE A 140 5.33 -19.42 -15.86
C ILE A 140 5.83 -20.61 -15.05
N LYS A 141 7.16 -20.82 -15.05
CA LYS A 141 7.81 -21.89 -14.29
C LYS A 141 8.37 -21.39 -12.96
N ASP A 142 8.93 -20.19 -12.95
CA ASP A 142 9.59 -19.62 -11.80
C ASP A 142 9.01 -18.24 -11.52
N ILE A 143 8.62 -18.02 -10.27
CA ILE A 143 8.22 -16.72 -9.72
C ILE A 143 9.23 -16.36 -8.65
N VAL A 144 9.80 -15.16 -8.76
CA VAL A 144 10.74 -14.63 -7.77
C VAL A 144 10.13 -13.39 -7.14
N VAL A 145 9.99 -13.38 -5.82
CA VAL A 145 9.42 -12.28 -5.05
C VAL A 145 10.51 -11.69 -4.16
N ILE A 146 10.85 -10.42 -4.39
CA ILE A 146 11.92 -9.71 -3.67
C ILE A 146 11.37 -8.45 -3.02
N GLY A 147 11.62 -8.27 -1.72
CA GLY A 147 11.31 -7.04 -1.00
C GLY A 147 9.81 -6.70 -0.94
N HIS A 148 8.95 -7.71 -1.01
CA HIS A 148 7.49 -7.56 -0.98
C HIS A 148 6.93 -7.97 0.38
N SER A 149 5.93 -7.25 0.88
CA SER A 149 5.29 -7.52 2.18
C SER A 149 4.44 -8.80 2.20
N LEU A 150 3.96 -9.22 1.01
CA LEU A 150 2.95 -10.28 0.82
C LEU A 150 1.67 -10.02 1.65
N SER A 151 1.27 -8.76 1.76
CA SER A 151 0.03 -8.37 2.43
C SER A 151 -1.21 -8.71 1.60
N GLU A 152 -2.32 -8.94 2.28
CA GLU A 152 -3.62 -9.29 1.67
C GLU A 152 -4.06 -8.34 0.56
N VAL A 153 -3.68 -7.07 0.71
CA VAL A 153 -3.91 -5.97 -0.25
C VAL A 153 -3.51 -6.32 -1.69
N ASP A 154 -2.48 -7.16 -1.85
CA ASP A 154 -1.90 -7.54 -3.14
C ASP A 154 -2.36 -8.92 -3.63
N TYR A 155 -3.14 -9.64 -2.84
CA TYR A 155 -3.53 -11.03 -3.13
C TYR A 155 -4.28 -11.17 -4.44
N HIS A 156 -5.05 -10.17 -4.85
CA HIS A 156 -5.73 -10.18 -6.14
C HIS A 156 -4.77 -10.25 -7.33
N TYR A 157 -3.60 -9.59 -7.25
CA TYR A 157 -2.59 -9.66 -8.30
C TYR A 157 -1.96 -11.07 -8.37
N PHE A 158 -1.58 -11.64 -7.23
CA PHE A 158 -1.03 -13.00 -7.17
C PHE A 158 -2.04 -14.05 -7.64
N LYS A 159 -3.30 -13.96 -7.20
CA LYS A 159 -4.40 -14.81 -7.67
C LYS A 159 -4.55 -14.70 -9.20
N LYS A 160 -4.44 -13.50 -9.77
CA LYS A 160 -4.53 -13.32 -11.22
C LYS A 160 -3.39 -14.01 -11.97
N ILE A 161 -2.16 -13.93 -11.44
CA ILE A 161 -0.98 -14.63 -12.00
C ILE A 161 -1.18 -16.14 -11.92
N ILE A 162 -1.55 -16.67 -10.75
CA ILE A 162 -1.77 -18.10 -10.52
C ILE A 162 -2.89 -18.62 -11.43
N ASN A 163 -4.03 -17.94 -11.48
CA ASN A 163 -5.19 -18.34 -12.29
C ASN A 163 -4.92 -18.30 -13.80
N ARG A 164 -3.86 -17.60 -14.24
CA ARG A 164 -3.46 -17.61 -15.64
C ARG A 164 -2.71 -18.87 -16.05
N ASN A 165 -2.20 -19.63 -15.10
CA ASN A 165 -1.38 -20.81 -15.33
C ASN A 165 -2.19 -22.06 -15.01
N GLU A 166 -2.44 -22.89 -16.04
CA GLU A 166 -3.29 -24.09 -15.94
C GLU A 166 -2.74 -25.12 -14.95
N ASP A 167 -1.41 -25.32 -14.96
CA ASP A 167 -0.73 -26.27 -14.10
C ASP A 167 0.10 -25.54 -13.03
N ARG A 168 -0.57 -25.24 -11.92
CA ARG A 168 0.02 -24.54 -10.76
C ARG A 168 1.15 -25.35 -10.11
N SER A 169 1.13 -26.68 -10.22
CA SER A 169 2.14 -27.55 -9.61
C SER A 169 3.52 -27.40 -10.23
N LYS A 170 3.60 -26.84 -11.45
CA LYS A 170 4.87 -26.54 -12.13
C LYS A 170 5.47 -25.19 -11.74
N MET A 171 4.73 -24.37 -11.00
CA MET A 171 5.16 -23.03 -10.62
C MET A 171 6.00 -23.12 -9.34
N LYS A 172 7.29 -22.82 -9.46
CA LYS A 172 8.21 -22.67 -8.34
C LYS A 172 8.26 -21.23 -7.87
N TRP A 173 8.18 -21.04 -6.56
CA TRP A 173 8.17 -19.75 -5.91
C TRP A 173 9.46 -19.57 -5.13
N HIS A 174 10.17 -18.47 -5.39
CA HIS A 174 11.38 -18.08 -4.70
C HIS A 174 11.09 -16.78 -3.95
N ILE A 175 11.01 -16.82 -2.63
CA ILE A 175 10.51 -15.69 -1.84
C ILE A 175 11.58 -15.19 -0.87
N SER A 176 11.93 -13.91 -1.00
CA SER A 176 12.88 -13.26 -0.12
C SER A 176 12.27 -12.93 1.25
N TRP A 177 13.03 -13.05 2.33
CA TRP A 177 12.63 -12.59 3.66
C TRP A 177 13.73 -11.80 4.37
N HIS A 178 13.35 -10.85 5.21
CA HIS A 178 14.28 -10.01 6.00
C HIS A 178 14.05 -10.10 7.52
N SER A 179 12.94 -10.71 7.96
CA SER A 179 12.58 -10.83 9.39
C SER A 179 11.78 -12.11 9.66
N ILE A 180 11.72 -12.53 10.92
CA ILE A 180 10.92 -13.70 11.34
C ILE A 180 9.43 -13.49 11.06
N ASP A 181 8.92 -12.27 11.22
CA ASP A 181 7.52 -11.98 10.87
C ASP A 181 7.28 -12.07 9.36
N GLY A 182 8.29 -11.78 8.54
CA GLY A 182 8.26 -12.04 7.10
C GLY A 182 8.03 -13.52 6.77
N LEU A 183 8.66 -14.45 7.51
CA LEU A 183 8.43 -15.89 7.32
C LEU A 183 6.98 -16.30 7.65
N LYS A 184 6.38 -15.72 8.69
CA LYS A 184 4.97 -15.97 9.03
C LYS A 184 4.04 -15.55 7.89
N LYS A 185 4.29 -14.38 7.30
CA LYS A 185 3.52 -13.89 6.15
C LYS A 185 3.66 -14.78 4.91
N ILE A 186 4.83 -15.40 4.71
CA ILE A 186 5.03 -16.35 3.60
C ILE A 186 4.15 -17.60 3.81
N ILE A 187 4.07 -18.12 5.03
CA ILE A 187 3.23 -19.29 5.37
C ILE A 187 1.74 -18.95 5.20
N GLU A 188 1.33 -17.78 5.67
CA GLU A 188 -0.05 -17.29 5.48
C GLU A 188 -0.38 -17.13 4.00
N PHE A 189 0.52 -16.50 3.24
CA PHE A 189 0.40 -16.35 1.79
C PHE A 189 0.30 -17.70 1.07
N SER A 190 1.15 -18.68 1.37
CA SER A 190 1.11 -20.00 0.72
C SER A 190 -0.22 -20.71 0.97
N SER A 191 -0.71 -20.64 2.21
CA SER A 191 -2.00 -21.19 2.60
C SER A 191 -3.16 -20.52 1.86
N VAL A 192 -3.21 -19.18 1.80
CA VAL A 192 -4.28 -18.44 1.13
C VAL A 192 -4.27 -18.65 -0.39
N MET A 193 -3.08 -18.83 -0.97
CA MET A 193 -2.90 -19.03 -2.41
C MET A 193 -3.01 -20.49 -2.86
N ASP A 194 -3.15 -21.43 -1.92
CA ASP A 194 -3.16 -22.88 -2.18
C ASP A 194 -1.90 -23.32 -2.96
N ILE A 195 -0.74 -22.86 -2.48
CA ILE A 195 0.57 -23.22 -3.04
C ILE A 195 1.18 -24.32 -2.16
N ASP A 196 1.55 -25.44 -2.79
CA ASP A 196 2.26 -26.52 -2.11
C ASP A 196 3.62 -26.03 -1.57
N ASP A 197 3.89 -26.26 -0.28
CA ASP A 197 5.12 -25.85 0.38
C ASP A 197 6.38 -26.43 -0.29
N THR A 198 6.30 -27.58 -0.96
CA THR A 198 7.41 -28.16 -1.72
C THR A 198 7.80 -27.36 -2.97
N ASN A 199 6.91 -26.46 -3.42
CA ASN A 199 7.15 -25.55 -4.53
C ASN A 199 7.63 -24.18 -4.07
N ILE A 200 7.84 -23.96 -2.76
CA ILE A 200 8.32 -22.69 -2.22
C ILE A 200 9.75 -22.86 -1.68
N GLU A 201 10.66 -22.05 -2.23
CA GLU A 201 12.01 -21.84 -1.73
C GLU A 201 12.10 -20.44 -1.13
N VAL A 202 12.62 -20.34 0.10
CA VAL A 202 12.80 -19.05 0.77
C VAL A 202 14.28 -18.71 0.89
N PHE A 203 14.63 -17.45 0.66
CA PHE A 203 16.02 -16.98 0.79
C PHE A 203 16.09 -15.66 1.55
N LYS A 204 17.19 -15.46 2.28
CA LYS A 204 17.37 -14.27 3.11
C LYS A 204 18.03 -13.15 2.31
N VAL A 205 17.56 -11.92 2.49
CA VAL A 205 18.13 -10.69 1.92
C VAL A 205 18.47 -9.66 3.00
#